data_AF-V4IP67-F1
#
_entry.id   AF-V4IP67-F1
#
_cell.length_a   1.000
_cell.length_b   1.000
_cell.length_c   1.000
_cell.angle_alpha   90.00
_cell.angle_beta   90.00
_cell.angle_gamma   90.00
#
_symmetry.space_group_name_H-M   'P 1'
#
loop_
_entity.id
_entity.type
_entity.pdbx_description
1 polymer ?
#
loop_
_entity_poly.entity_id
_entity_poly.type
_entity_poly.pdbx_seq_one_letter_code
_entity_poly.pdbx_strand_id
1 'polypeptide(L)'
;MTRSDHKQGRKAALAVSGALLLSAISGQAMASIYGGSKLEIRNLEITITDGDGNDQSGSAPGFFNFTVTNSAVLNGLSTPLSSSTCQGLPGTPGGLNTCGADPTLDTNASNAPLSSVTRANNDFSYFGPGNDQYANSDSLIRTSELTDDLTTSTAQIAEAELQTGSTASANANIESTTALNFNFTVTSPGSTLQLTFEADPDLLAQIDQDSGFLGGVAQASIAQSLNLTRANADGGGSVNWAPQGTTVNNCSVSIAGVTCVEDDDGADLNRGVSASVNPQTAEYGRTSNTGFFIFGITISDLPEADYSVALSGNTVVTMSQVYAIPAPGILSLLGLGLLSMGLSSRRRKLR
;
A
#
# COMPACT_ATOMS: atom_id res chain seq x y z
N MET A 1 97.88 -17.98 -12.34
CA MET A 1 96.96 -17.18 -11.50
C MET A 1 95.57 -17.81 -11.61
N THR A 2 95.07 -18.30 -10.47
CA THR A 2 93.67 -18.67 -10.12
C THR A 2 92.91 -19.66 -11.04
N ARG A 3 92.68 -20.93 -10.63
CA ARG A 3 91.52 -21.44 -9.82
C ARG A 3 90.18 -21.04 -10.45
N SER A 4 89.17 -21.89 -10.64
CA SER A 4 88.65 -22.94 -9.77
C SER A 4 87.54 -23.70 -10.51
N ASP A 5 87.37 -24.96 -10.13
CA ASP A 5 86.18 -25.82 -10.27
C ASP A 5 84.83 -25.12 -10.07
N HIS A 6 83.76 -25.62 -10.72
CA HIS A 6 82.62 -26.22 -9.99
C HIS A 6 81.57 -26.90 -10.91
N LYS A 7 81.28 -28.18 -10.62
CA LYS A 7 79.96 -28.79 -10.84
C LYS A 7 78.92 -28.09 -9.94
N GLN A 8 77.69 -27.89 -10.41
CA GLN A 8 76.43 -28.19 -9.69
C GLN A 8 75.21 -27.69 -10.46
N GLY A 9 74.20 -28.56 -10.58
CA GLY A 9 72.86 -28.14 -10.97
C GLY A 9 72.08 -27.52 -9.82
N ARG A 10 71.04 -26.74 -10.13
CA ARG A 10 69.83 -26.55 -9.31
C ARG A 10 68.77 -25.71 -10.03
N LYS A 11 67.59 -26.32 -10.17
CA LYS A 11 66.22 -25.80 -9.97
C LYS A 11 65.97 -24.29 -10.07
N ALA A 12 65.02 -23.91 -10.93
CA ALA A 12 64.00 -22.87 -10.67
C ALA A 12 62.72 -23.32 -11.43
N ALA A 13 61.67 -23.79 -10.76
CA ALA A 13 60.68 -23.06 -9.95
C ALA A 13 59.58 -22.41 -10.80
N LEU A 14 58.38 -22.98 -10.64
CA LEU A 14 57.03 -22.44 -10.84
C LEU A 14 56.91 -20.99 -11.32
N ALA A 15 56.22 -20.79 -12.45
CA ALA A 15 55.46 -19.57 -12.73
C ALA A 15 54.00 -19.96 -12.97
N VAL A 16 53.27 -20.22 -11.88
CA VAL A 16 51.81 -20.09 -11.83
C VAL A 16 51.58 -18.64 -11.45
N SER A 17 51.16 -17.80 -12.39
CA SER A 17 50.52 -16.50 -12.15
C SER A 17 50.13 -15.87 -13.48
N GLY A 18 48.82 -15.65 -13.68
CA GLY A 18 48.32 -14.74 -14.71
C GLY A 18 47.25 -15.34 -15.60
N ALA A 19 46.02 -15.42 -15.08
CA ALA A 19 44.77 -15.18 -15.83
C ALA A 19 43.56 -15.56 -14.95
N LEU A 20 43.29 -14.79 -13.89
CA LEU A 20 42.10 -14.98 -13.06
C LEU A 20 41.66 -13.64 -12.46
N LEU A 21 41.41 -12.63 -13.29
CA LEU A 21 40.79 -11.37 -12.80
C LEU A 21 39.86 -10.66 -13.79
N LEU A 22 39.50 -11.24 -14.94
CA LEU A 22 38.64 -10.56 -15.91
C LEU A 22 37.62 -11.53 -16.50
N SER A 23 36.61 -11.89 -15.70
CA SER A 23 35.39 -12.47 -16.26
C SER A 23 34.18 -11.83 -15.59
N ALA A 24 33.57 -10.94 -16.36
CA ALA A 24 32.16 -10.59 -16.35
C ALA A 24 31.58 -10.09 -15.02
N ILE A 25 31.84 -8.81 -14.72
CA ILE A 25 30.78 -7.96 -14.17
C ILE A 25 29.93 -7.52 -15.37
N SER A 26 29.23 -8.44 -16.02
CA SER A 26 28.07 -8.03 -16.81
C SER A 26 27.04 -7.61 -15.79
N GLY A 27 26.90 -6.30 -15.58
CA GLY A 27 25.75 -5.74 -14.88
C GLY A 27 24.53 -6.28 -15.60
N GLN A 28 23.86 -7.25 -14.97
CA GLN A 28 22.54 -7.69 -15.37
C GLN A 28 21.70 -6.43 -15.25
N ALA A 29 21.11 -5.94 -16.35
CA ALA A 29 20.19 -4.84 -16.20
C ALA A 29 19.09 -5.35 -15.26
N MET A 30 18.81 -4.54 -14.24
CA MET A 30 17.81 -4.90 -13.26
C MET A 30 16.49 -4.49 -13.87
N ALA A 31 15.51 -5.34 -13.71
CA ALA A 31 14.18 -4.98 -14.06
C ALA A 31 13.41 -4.43 -12.87
N SER A 32 12.65 -3.40 -13.16
CA SER A 32 11.83 -2.68 -12.21
C SER A 32 10.43 -3.31 -12.20
N ILE A 33 10.01 -3.75 -11.01
CA ILE A 33 8.60 -3.97 -10.69
C ILE A 33 8.18 -2.86 -9.75
N TYR A 34 7.18 -2.10 -10.14
CA TYR A 34 6.70 -0.94 -9.43
C TYR A 34 5.21 -1.07 -9.10
N GLY A 35 4.84 -0.63 -7.91
CA GLY A 35 3.45 -0.47 -7.50
C GLY A 35 3.28 0.78 -6.65
N GLY A 36 2.24 1.56 -6.94
CA GLY A 36 1.85 2.76 -6.24
C GLY A 36 0.35 2.78 -6.03
N SER A 37 -0.08 3.06 -4.81
CA SER A 37 -1.48 3.19 -4.44
C SER A 37 -1.65 4.39 -3.53
N LYS A 38 -2.47 5.36 -3.93
CA LYS A 38 -2.74 6.59 -3.18
C LYS A 38 -4.24 6.84 -3.13
N LEU A 39 -4.71 7.29 -1.98
CA LEU A 39 -6.07 7.80 -1.80
C LEU A 39 -6.01 9.05 -0.93
N GLU A 40 -6.55 10.15 -1.45
CA GLU A 40 -6.79 11.36 -0.67
C GLU A 40 -8.30 11.60 -0.59
N ILE A 41 -8.80 11.92 0.60
CA ILE A 41 -10.20 12.31 0.84
C ILE A 41 -10.21 13.73 1.41
N ARG A 42 -11.13 14.57 0.94
CA ARG A 42 -11.33 15.94 1.42
C ARG A 42 -12.81 16.26 1.50
N ASN A 43 -13.14 17.29 2.29
CA ASN A 43 -14.50 17.79 2.43
C ASN A 43 -15.50 16.68 2.83
N LEU A 44 -15.06 15.70 3.62
CA LEU A 44 -15.97 14.68 4.14
C LEU A 44 -16.85 15.32 5.21
N GLU A 45 -18.16 15.26 4.97
CA GLU A 45 -19.22 15.83 5.78
C GLU A 45 -20.32 14.79 5.99
N ILE A 46 -20.91 14.77 7.19
CA ILE A 46 -22.04 13.91 7.53
C ILE A 46 -23.15 14.76 8.13
N THR A 47 -24.30 14.83 7.45
CA THR A 47 -25.46 15.60 7.89
C THR A 47 -26.61 14.67 8.24
N ILE A 48 -27.32 14.96 9.33
CA ILE A 48 -28.53 14.20 9.70
C ILE A 48 -29.69 15.15 9.87
N THR A 49 -30.82 14.82 9.25
CA THR A 49 -32.06 15.60 9.35
C THR A 49 -33.20 14.73 9.87
N ASP A 50 -34.11 15.30 10.65
CA ASP A 50 -35.34 14.63 11.06
C ASP A 50 -36.41 14.63 9.96
N GLY A 51 -37.51 13.90 10.18
CA GLY A 51 -38.63 13.83 9.24
C GLY A 51 -39.33 15.17 8.97
N ASP A 52 -39.07 16.21 9.76
CA ASP A 52 -39.56 17.57 9.57
C ASP A 52 -38.51 18.48 8.87
N GLY A 53 -37.34 17.93 8.55
CA GLY A 53 -36.24 18.62 7.89
C GLY A 53 -35.37 19.47 8.82
N ASN A 54 -35.49 19.31 10.14
CA ASN A 54 -34.60 20.00 11.07
C ASN A 54 -33.24 19.29 11.13
N ASP A 55 -32.18 20.08 11.16
CA ASP A 55 -30.82 19.59 11.34
C ASP A 55 -30.65 18.98 12.75
N GLN A 56 -30.31 17.69 12.77
CA GLN A 56 -30.02 16.90 13.97
C GLN A 56 -28.51 16.73 14.20
N SER A 57 -27.66 17.31 13.33
CA SER A 57 -26.19 17.29 13.45
C SER A 57 -25.70 18.03 14.72
N GLY A 58 -26.58 18.81 15.37
CA GLY A 58 -26.35 19.44 16.68
C GLY A 58 -26.68 18.57 17.90
N SER A 59 -27.23 17.37 17.73
CA SER A 59 -27.30 16.37 18.81
C SER A 59 -25.88 15.84 19.02
N ALA A 60 -25.29 16.17 20.18
CA ALA A 60 -23.84 16.07 20.37
C ALA A 60 -23.29 14.72 19.89
N PRO A 61 -22.31 14.73 18.96
CA PRO A 61 -21.71 13.51 18.51
C PRO A 61 -21.13 12.76 19.74
N GLY A 62 -21.22 11.42 19.82
CA GLY A 62 -20.88 10.67 21.02
C GLY A 62 -19.41 10.29 21.03
N PHE A 63 -19.05 9.04 21.36
CA PHE A 63 -17.63 8.64 21.40
C PHE A 63 -17.06 8.39 19.99
N PHE A 64 -15.89 8.91 19.67
CA PHE A 64 -15.16 8.59 18.44
C PHE A 64 -13.83 7.88 18.70
N ASN A 65 -13.32 7.16 17.69
CA ASN A 65 -12.03 6.46 17.74
C ASN A 65 -11.35 6.32 16.36
N PHE A 66 -10.45 7.20 16.01
CA PHE A 66 -9.68 7.09 14.77
C PHE A 66 -8.44 6.22 14.95
N THR A 67 -8.11 5.45 13.92
CA THR A 67 -6.87 4.69 13.85
C THR A 67 -6.22 4.93 12.49
N VAL A 68 -4.90 5.02 12.48
CA VAL A 68 -4.10 4.97 11.25
C VAL A 68 -2.98 3.96 11.45
N THR A 69 -2.66 3.22 10.40
CA THR A 69 -1.65 2.16 10.42
C THR A 69 -0.82 2.15 9.14
N ASN A 70 0.49 2.03 9.30
CA ASN A 70 1.46 1.97 8.21
C ASN A 70 2.38 0.77 8.40
N SER A 71 2.62 0.01 7.33
CA SER A 71 3.60 -1.08 7.33
C SER A 71 4.28 -1.23 5.96
N ALA A 72 5.52 -1.72 5.99
CA ALA A 72 6.25 -2.01 4.77
C ALA A 72 7.13 -3.25 4.95
N VAL A 73 7.24 -4.05 3.88
CA VAL A 73 8.05 -5.26 3.82
C VAL A 73 8.82 -5.29 2.50
N LEU A 74 10.13 -5.52 2.57
CA LEU A 74 11.00 -5.65 1.41
C LEU A 74 11.88 -6.88 1.58
N ASN A 75 11.80 -7.81 0.64
CA ASN A 75 12.54 -9.08 0.64
C ASN A 75 12.44 -9.87 1.95
N GLY A 76 11.25 -9.86 2.55
CA GLY A 76 10.96 -10.55 3.81
C GLY A 76 11.42 -9.82 5.07
N LEU A 77 12.00 -8.62 4.95
CA LEU A 77 12.31 -7.75 6.09
C LEU A 77 11.22 -6.68 6.23
N SER A 78 10.61 -6.60 7.42
CA SER A 78 9.53 -5.66 7.70
C SER A 78 9.97 -4.56 8.66
N THR A 79 9.34 -3.38 8.56
CA THR A 79 9.31 -2.46 9.71
C THR A 79 8.32 -2.95 10.76
N PRO A 80 8.52 -2.55 12.03
CA PRO A 80 7.42 -2.56 12.99
C PRO A 80 6.22 -1.77 12.43
N LEU A 81 5.02 -2.23 12.73
CA LEU A 81 3.79 -1.50 12.41
C LEU A 81 3.84 -0.12 13.09
N SER A 82 3.78 0.93 12.29
CA SER A 82 3.53 2.28 12.79
C SER A 82 2.02 2.42 12.95
N SER A 83 1.55 2.75 14.14
CA SER A 83 0.13 2.97 14.39
C SER A 83 -0.05 4.15 15.32
N SER A 84 -1.11 4.91 15.08
CA SER A 84 -1.57 5.98 15.96
C SER A 84 -3.07 5.87 16.10
N THR A 85 -3.58 6.19 17.28
CA THR A 85 -5.00 6.15 17.60
C THR A 85 -5.38 7.41 18.34
N CYS A 86 -6.53 7.98 18.03
CA CYS A 86 -7.10 9.03 18.87
C CYS A 86 -8.60 8.86 19.05
N GLN A 87 -9.11 9.25 20.20
CA GLN A 87 -10.47 8.96 20.61
C GLN A 87 -11.01 10.05 21.53
N GLY A 88 -12.34 10.17 21.63
CA GLY A 88 -12.93 11.09 22.58
C GLY A 88 -14.38 11.46 22.33
N LEU A 89 -14.79 12.56 22.99
CA LEU A 89 -16.08 13.20 22.78
C LEU A 89 -15.88 14.54 22.05
N PRO A 90 -16.64 14.82 20.98
CA PRO A 90 -16.62 16.08 20.25
C PRO A 90 -16.86 17.28 21.16
N GLY A 91 -16.26 18.44 20.86
CA GLY A 91 -16.49 19.68 21.59
C GLY A 91 -16.00 19.69 23.04
N THR A 92 -15.18 18.72 23.47
CA THR A 92 -14.58 18.70 24.83
C THR A 92 -13.04 18.83 24.80
N PRO A 93 -12.48 20.04 24.63
CA PRO A 93 -11.05 20.27 24.75
C PRO A 93 -10.56 19.96 26.17
N GLY A 94 -9.52 19.12 26.28
CA GLY A 94 -8.86 18.83 27.55
C GLY A 94 -9.51 17.72 28.36
N GLY A 95 -8.99 16.50 28.20
CA GLY A 95 -9.16 15.37 29.13
C GLY A 95 -9.91 14.16 28.59
N LEU A 96 -10.83 14.36 27.63
CA LEU A 96 -11.60 13.28 27.00
C LEU A 96 -11.35 13.12 25.49
N ASN A 97 -10.87 14.16 24.79
CA ASN A 97 -10.36 14.07 23.43
C ASN A 97 -8.83 13.89 23.45
N THR A 98 -8.35 12.79 22.85
CA THR A 98 -6.92 12.48 22.73
C THR A 98 -6.35 12.76 21.34
N CYS A 99 -7.15 13.26 20.40
CA CYS A 99 -6.63 13.76 19.14
C CYS A 99 -5.82 15.03 19.45
N GLY A 100 -4.62 15.11 18.88
CA GLY A 100 -3.71 16.23 19.11
C GLY A 100 -4.24 17.54 18.52
N ALA A 101 -3.37 18.56 18.46
CA ALA A 101 -3.60 19.67 17.53
C ALA A 101 -3.24 19.24 16.09
N ASP A 102 -3.56 20.08 15.10
CA ASP A 102 -3.27 19.88 13.66
C ASP A 102 -1.85 19.32 13.40
N PRO A 103 -1.71 18.16 12.71
CA PRO A 103 -2.79 17.33 12.13
C PRO A 103 -3.55 16.48 13.17
N THR A 104 -4.85 16.23 12.94
CA THR A 104 -5.73 15.46 13.84
C THR A 104 -5.12 14.13 14.30
N LEU A 105 -4.60 13.33 13.37
CA LEU A 105 -3.97 12.05 13.67
C LEU A 105 -2.89 11.69 12.65
N ASP A 106 -1.65 11.59 13.13
CA ASP A 106 -0.45 11.29 12.36
C ASP A 106 0.23 10.03 12.94
N THR A 107 0.77 9.19 12.06
CA THR A 107 1.69 8.11 12.43
C THR A 107 2.88 8.12 11.48
N ASN A 108 4.06 7.76 12.00
CA ASN A 108 5.29 7.77 11.21
C ASN A 108 5.16 6.93 9.94
N ALA A 109 5.63 7.47 8.81
CA ALA A 109 5.88 6.72 7.59
C ALA A 109 6.65 5.42 7.89
N SER A 110 6.18 4.31 7.33
CA SER A 110 6.88 3.02 7.39
C SER A 110 7.81 2.87 6.20
N ASN A 111 9.06 2.52 6.44
CA ASN A 111 10.09 2.35 5.42
C ASN A 111 10.81 1.02 5.61
N ALA A 112 10.53 0.03 4.77
CA ALA A 112 11.08 -1.31 4.90
C ALA A 112 12.62 -1.30 4.98
N PRO A 113 13.24 -2.15 5.80
CA PRO A 113 14.69 -2.33 5.78
C PRO A 113 15.18 -2.68 4.36
N LEU A 114 16.37 -2.21 4.00
CA LEU A 114 16.97 -2.32 2.65
C LEU A 114 16.39 -1.38 1.59
N SER A 115 15.46 -0.49 1.94
CA SER A 115 15.01 0.54 1.00
C SER A 115 16.16 1.51 0.65
N SER A 116 16.41 1.75 -0.64
CA SER A 116 17.39 2.72 -1.12
C SER A 116 16.95 4.16 -0.91
N VAL A 117 15.63 4.38 -0.87
CA VAL A 117 14.98 5.65 -0.56
C VAL A 117 14.01 5.48 0.61
N THR A 118 13.85 6.55 1.39
CA THR A 118 12.93 6.57 2.53
C THR A 118 11.91 7.68 2.35
N ARG A 119 10.63 7.36 2.50
CA ARG A 119 9.53 8.30 2.60
C ARG A 119 9.66 9.10 3.89
N ALA A 120 9.68 10.42 3.75
CA ALA A 120 9.55 11.34 4.87
C ALA A 120 8.10 11.33 5.39
N ASN A 121 7.91 11.62 6.68
CA ASN A 121 6.57 11.66 7.24
C ASN A 121 5.70 12.75 6.58
N ASN A 122 4.45 12.43 6.31
CA ASN A 122 3.45 13.24 5.62
C ASN A 122 3.81 13.61 4.17
N ASP A 123 4.65 12.81 3.51
CA ASP A 123 4.94 12.93 2.08
C ASP A 123 4.10 11.93 1.28
N PHE A 124 3.08 12.45 0.59
CA PHE A 124 2.15 11.67 -0.24
C PHE A 124 2.46 11.74 -1.74
N SER A 125 3.65 12.21 -2.10
CA SER A 125 4.11 12.19 -3.49
C SER A 125 4.65 10.81 -3.88
N TYR A 126 4.45 10.42 -5.13
CA TYR A 126 5.09 9.22 -5.65
C TYR A 126 6.58 9.46 -5.90
N PHE A 127 7.41 8.50 -5.51
CA PHE A 127 8.78 8.42 -6.03
C PHE A 127 8.75 8.03 -7.51
N GLY A 128 7.82 7.16 -7.88
CA GLY A 128 7.62 6.67 -9.24
C GLY A 128 8.58 5.54 -9.61
N PRO A 129 8.35 4.89 -10.77
CA PRO A 129 9.22 3.85 -11.30
C PRO A 129 10.60 4.43 -11.65
N GLY A 130 11.65 3.68 -11.37
CA GLY A 130 13.02 4.08 -11.63
C GLY A 130 14.02 2.93 -11.44
N ASN A 131 15.11 3.24 -10.74
CA ASN A 131 16.19 2.28 -10.44
C ASN A 131 16.33 2.05 -8.93
N ASP A 132 15.37 2.53 -8.14
CA ASP A 132 15.37 2.41 -6.70
C ASP A 132 14.69 1.12 -6.27
N GLN A 133 15.04 0.67 -5.06
CA GLN A 133 14.47 -0.52 -4.46
C GLN A 133 13.97 -0.15 -3.08
N TYR A 134 12.66 -0.18 -2.88
CA TYR A 134 12.04 0.27 -1.65
C TYR A 134 10.66 -0.35 -1.44
N ALA A 135 10.21 -0.32 -0.20
CA ALA A 135 8.81 -0.45 0.14
C ALA A 135 8.53 0.55 1.26
N ASN A 136 7.56 1.43 1.07
CA ASN A 136 7.19 2.42 2.05
C ASN A 136 5.70 2.74 2.03
N SER A 137 5.21 3.25 3.14
CA SER A 137 3.81 3.61 3.30
C SER A 137 3.67 4.79 4.24
N ASP A 138 2.64 5.61 4.03
CA ASP A 138 2.32 6.72 4.93
C ASP A 138 0.81 6.99 4.95
N SER A 139 0.32 7.56 6.06
CA SER A 139 -1.10 7.74 6.34
C SER A 139 -1.34 8.85 7.35
N LEU A 140 -2.30 9.73 7.08
CA LEU A 140 -2.63 10.90 7.89
C LEU A 140 -4.12 11.20 7.87
N ILE A 141 -4.68 11.55 9.03
CA ILE A 141 -5.94 12.31 9.13
C ILE A 141 -5.55 13.75 9.45
N ARG A 142 -5.81 14.65 8.49
CA ARG A 142 -5.41 16.06 8.57
C ARG A 142 -6.36 16.86 9.44
N THR A 143 -7.65 16.77 9.09
CA THR A 143 -8.76 17.44 9.77
C THR A 143 -9.85 16.43 10.07
N SER A 144 -10.67 16.72 11.08
CA SER A 144 -11.83 15.91 11.42
C SER A 144 -12.97 16.74 11.98
N GLU A 145 -14.16 16.56 11.41
CA GLU A 145 -15.39 17.17 11.91
C GLU A 145 -15.64 16.88 13.40
N LEU A 146 -15.20 15.71 13.89
CA LEU A 146 -15.39 15.29 15.30
C LEU A 146 -14.40 15.90 16.28
N THR A 147 -13.37 16.57 15.78
CA THR A 147 -12.35 17.23 16.58
C THR A 147 -12.41 18.75 16.44
N ASP A 148 -13.60 19.27 16.14
CA ASP A 148 -13.93 20.69 16.00
C ASP A 148 -13.49 21.34 14.66
N ASP A 149 -13.12 20.55 13.64
CA ASP A 149 -12.97 21.06 12.27
C ASP A 149 -14.32 21.13 11.54
N LEU A 150 -14.38 21.85 10.41
CA LEU A 150 -15.60 21.92 9.58
C LEU A 150 -15.83 20.65 8.75
N THR A 151 -14.76 19.96 8.36
CA THR A 151 -14.82 18.76 7.52
C THR A 151 -13.68 17.82 7.85
N THR A 152 -13.85 16.55 7.48
CA THR A 152 -12.80 15.54 7.61
C THR A 152 -11.97 15.44 6.33
N SER A 153 -10.65 15.29 6.47
CA SER A 153 -9.75 15.07 5.34
C SER A 153 -8.60 14.12 5.69
N THR A 154 -8.23 13.27 4.74
CA THR A 154 -7.24 12.20 4.92
C THR A 154 -6.32 12.08 3.71
N ALA A 155 -5.16 11.46 3.90
CA ALA A 155 -4.29 11.02 2.82
C ALA A 155 -3.53 9.76 3.20
N GLN A 156 -3.44 8.84 2.26
CA GLN A 156 -2.65 7.62 2.36
C GLN A 156 -1.92 7.32 1.07
N ILE A 157 -0.74 6.72 1.21
CA ILE A 157 0.07 6.23 0.11
C ILE A 157 0.78 4.94 0.50
N ALA A 158 0.70 3.93 -0.36
CA ALA A 158 1.53 2.73 -0.32
C ALA A 158 2.32 2.67 -1.62
N GLU A 159 3.64 2.52 -1.54
CA GLU A 159 4.49 2.50 -2.73
C GLU A 159 5.65 1.52 -2.54
N ALA A 160 5.93 0.74 -3.58
CA ALA A 160 7.06 -0.17 -3.58
C ALA A 160 7.67 -0.28 -4.98
N GLU A 161 8.99 -0.44 -5.00
CA GLU A 161 9.75 -0.77 -6.19
C GLU A 161 10.75 -1.89 -5.89
N LEU A 162 10.82 -2.87 -6.77
CA LEU A 162 11.67 -4.05 -6.65
C LEU A 162 12.56 -4.15 -7.89
N GLN A 163 13.86 -3.93 -7.68
CA GLN A 163 14.91 -4.15 -8.68
C GLN A 163 15.49 -5.56 -8.57
N THR A 164 15.71 -6.00 -7.33
CA THR A 164 16.37 -7.28 -7.01
C THR A 164 15.68 -7.99 -5.85
N GLY A 165 15.86 -9.31 -5.76
CA GLY A 165 15.19 -10.13 -4.74
C GLY A 165 13.91 -10.77 -5.25
N SER A 166 12.99 -11.15 -4.36
CA SER A 166 11.83 -11.98 -4.72
C SER A 166 10.48 -11.35 -4.37
N THR A 167 10.41 -10.50 -3.35
CA THR A 167 9.15 -9.95 -2.85
C THR A 167 9.30 -8.53 -2.31
N ALA A 168 8.28 -7.72 -2.51
CA ALA A 168 8.12 -6.43 -1.86
C ALA A 168 6.63 -6.17 -1.63
N SER A 169 6.26 -5.54 -0.52
CA SER A 169 4.89 -5.11 -0.24
C SER A 169 4.89 -3.88 0.63
N ALA A 170 4.02 -2.93 0.31
CA ALA A 170 3.76 -1.75 1.12
C ALA A 170 2.26 -1.68 1.42
N ASN A 171 1.92 -1.28 2.64
CA ASN A 171 0.53 -1.17 3.05
C ASN A 171 0.36 0.08 3.92
N ALA A 172 -0.45 1.02 3.43
CA ALA A 172 -0.95 2.12 4.23
C ALA A 172 -2.43 1.87 4.46
N ASN A 173 -2.78 1.59 5.70
CA ASN A 173 -4.15 1.30 6.07
C ASN A 173 -4.65 2.44 6.96
N ILE A 174 -5.42 3.34 6.36
CA ILE A 174 -6.23 4.30 7.12
C ILE A 174 -7.54 3.62 7.50
N GLU A 175 -7.46 2.79 8.52
CA GLU A 175 -8.66 2.36 9.20
C GLU A 175 -9.14 3.48 10.13
N SER A 176 -9.65 4.55 9.53
CA SER A 176 -10.48 5.45 10.28
C SER A 176 -11.73 4.67 10.66
N THR A 177 -11.72 3.98 11.79
CA THR A 177 -12.99 3.58 12.38
C THR A 177 -13.61 4.87 12.89
N THR A 178 -14.05 5.76 12.00
CA THR A 178 -14.72 6.99 12.32
C THR A 178 -16.03 6.57 12.94
N ALA A 179 -15.95 6.27 14.22
CA ALA A 179 -17.07 6.13 15.06
C ALA A 179 -17.52 7.58 15.22
N LEU A 180 -18.43 7.99 14.36
CA LEU A 180 -19.62 8.50 14.97
C LEU A 180 -20.19 7.35 15.80
N ASN A 181 -19.66 7.12 17.00
CA ASN A 181 -20.48 6.60 18.05
C ASN A 181 -21.14 7.80 18.72
N PHE A 182 -21.63 8.78 17.96
CA PHE A 182 -22.95 9.20 18.37
C PHE A 182 -23.90 8.11 17.99
N ASN A 183 -24.42 7.53 19.04
CA ASN A 183 -25.82 7.20 19.08
C ASN A 183 -26.56 8.52 18.80
N PHE A 184 -26.89 8.78 17.54
CA PHE A 184 -28.02 9.64 17.29
C PHE A 184 -29.23 8.77 17.52
N THR A 185 -30.05 9.18 18.47
CA THR A 185 -31.38 8.63 18.54
C THR A 185 -32.17 9.32 17.45
N VAL A 186 -32.54 8.57 16.42
CA VAL A 186 -33.64 8.99 15.56
C VAL A 186 -34.87 9.03 16.44
N THR A 187 -35.35 10.22 16.83
CA THR A 187 -36.52 10.36 17.73
C THR A 187 -37.83 10.49 16.98
N SER A 188 -37.76 10.63 15.66
CA SER A 188 -38.91 10.69 14.76
C SER A 188 -38.63 9.78 13.56
N PRO A 189 -39.53 8.84 13.22
CA PRO A 189 -39.36 8.01 12.04
C PRO A 189 -39.33 8.87 10.77
N GLY A 190 -38.52 8.49 9.78
CA GLY A 190 -38.39 9.25 8.54
C GLY A 190 -37.13 10.11 8.44
N SER A 191 -36.23 10.04 9.44
CA SER A 191 -34.94 10.76 9.39
C SER A 191 -34.08 10.34 8.20
N THR A 192 -33.23 11.29 7.76
CA THR A 192 -32.29 11.09 6.65
C THR A 192 -30.86 11.38 7.11
N LEU A 193 -29.93 10.50 6.74
CA LEU A 193 -28.48 10.71 6.86
C LEU A 193 -27.91 10.94 5.46
N GLN A 194 -27.19 12.02 5.28
CA GLN A 194 -26.44 12.32 4.07
C GLN A 194 -24.94 12.30 4.39
N LEU A 195 -24.16 11.66 3.52
CA LEU A 195 -22.70 11.70 3.59
C LEU A 195 -22.18 12.10 2.22
N THR A 196 -21.25 13.05 2.19
CA THR A 196 -20.61 13.53 0.97
C THR A 196 -19.12 13.75 1.19
N PHE A 197 -18.30 13.48 0.18
CA PHE A 197 -16.88 13.79 0.18
C PHE A 197 -16.31 13.88 -1.24
N GLU A 198 -15.09 14.38 -1.34
CA GLU A 198 -14.29 14.34 -2.55
C GLU A 198 -13.10 13.40 -2.37
N ALA A 199 -12.78 12.58 -3.38
CA ALA A 199 -11.58 11.73 -3.33
C ALA A 199 -10.77 11.69 -4.63
N ASP A 200 -9.44 11.60 -4.49
CA ASP A 200 -8.46 11.44 -5.56
C ASP A 200 -7.79 10.04 -5.46
N PRO A 201 -8.39 9.00 -6.10
CA PRO A 201 -7.80 7.68 -6.19
C PRO A 201 -6.74 7.61 -7.31
N ASP A 202 -5.50 7.28 -6.96
CA ASP A 202 -4.43 7.04 -7.93
C ASP A 202 -3.81 5.66 -7.71
N LEU A 203 -3.82 4.83 -8.75
CA LEU A 203 -3.22 3.51 -8.73
C LEU A 203 -2.26 3.39 -9.91
N LEU A 204 -1.11 2.78 -9.67
CA LEU A 204 -0.13 2.45 -10.70
C LEU A 204 0.47 1.07 -10.38
N ALA A 205 0.44 0.15 -11.33
CA ALA A 205 1.21 -1.09 -11.29
C ALA A 205 1.98 -1.20 -12.59
N GLN A 206 3.28 -1.44 -12.51
CA GLN A 206 4.16 -1.48 -13.66
C GLN A 206 5.20 -2.59 -13.56
N ILE A 207 5.48 -3.19 -14.71
CA ILE A 207 6.63 -4.08 -14.91
C ILE A 207 7.40 -3.55 -16.12
N ASP A 208 8.66 -3.15 -15.91
CA ASP A 208 9.59 -2.72 -16.95
C ASP A 208 10.88 -3.54 -16.85
N GLN A 209 11.10 -4.44 -17.82
CA GLN A 209 12.06 -5.54 -17.68
C GLN A 209 12.98 -5.75 -18.87
N ASP A 210 14.16 -6.31 -18.58
CA ASP A 210 15.22 -6.63 -19.51
C ASP A 210 15.38 -8.16 -19.74
N SER A 211 16.49 -8.59 -20.33
CA SER A 211 16.81 -9.99 -20.55
C SER A 211 17.23 -10.72 -19.26
N GLY A 212 16.28 -11.36 -18.57
CA GLY A 212 16.56 -12.18 -17.38
C GLY A 212 15.34 -12.48 -16.51
N PHE A 213 14.28 -11.70 -16.68
CA PHE A 213 12.99 -11.92 -16.03
C PHE A 213 12.33 -13.22 -16.48
N LEU A 214 11.92 -14.03 -15.52
CA LEU A 214 11.12 -15.24 -15.77
C LEU A 214 9.64 -15.02 -15.50
N GLY A 215 9.29 -14.00 -14.72
CA GLY A 215 7.91 -13.65 -14.39
C GLY A 215 7.82 -12.92 -13.06
N GLY A 216 6.70 -12.24 -12.84
CA GLY A 216 6.47 -11.42 -11.67
C GLY A 216 5.11 -10.76 -11.74
N VAL A 217 4.72 -10.12 -10.65
CA VAL A 217 3.44 -9.47 -10.50
C VAL A 217 3.65 -8.17 -9.74
N ALA A 218 3.11 -7.08 -10.26
CA ALA A 218 2.85 -5.84 -9.52
C ALA A 218 1.34 -5.74 -9.30
N GLN A 219 0.92 -5.45 -8.08
CA GLN A 219 -0.47 -5.17 -7.73
C GLN A 219 -0.54 -3.93 -6.85
N ALA A 220 -1.50 -3.07 -7.15
CA ALA A 220 -1.86 -1.91 -6.34
C ALA A 220 -3.38 -1.88 -6.19
N SER A 221 -3.89 -1.59 -5.00
CA SER A 221 -5.34 -1.59 -4.73
C SER A 221 -5.73 -0.57 -3.68
N ILE A 222 -6.91 0.00 -3.88
CA ILE A 222 -7.63 0.80 -2.89
C ILE A 222 -8.93 0.09 -2.49
N ALA A 223 -9.34 0.29 -1.24
CA ALA A 223 -10.66 -0.09 -0.76
C ALA A 223 -11.22 1.00 0.14
N GLN A 224 -12.49 1.32 -0.01
CA GLN A 224 -13.20 2.32 0.79
C GLN A 224 -14.62 1.83 1.05
N SER A 225 -15.05 1.88 2.31
CA SER A 225 -16.41 1.46 2.68
C SER A 225 -16.98 2.28 3.83
N LEU A 226 -18.30 2.42 3.81
CA LEU A 226 -19.11 2.95 4.88
C LEU A 226 -20.03 1.86 5.42
N ASN A 227 -20.22 1.84 6.74
CA ASN A 227 -21.20 1.02 7.42
C ASN A 227 -21.96 1.86 8.47
N LEU A 228 -23.28 1.95 8.32
CA LEU A 228 -24.21 2.43 9.35
C LEU A 228 -24.87 1.23 10.00
N THR A 229 -24.74 1.08 11.31
CA THR A 229 -25.34 -0.03 12.07
C THR A 229 -26.41 0.50 13.04
N ARG A 230 -27.56 -0.17 13.11
CA ARG A 230 -28.63 0.13 14.07
C ARG A 230 -28.43 -0.66 15.36
N ALA A 231 -28.45 0.03 16.51
CA ALA A 231 -28.34 -0.60 17.81
C ALA A 231 -29.60 -1.44 18.14
N ASN A 232 -29.39 -2.56 18.84
CA ASN A 232 -30.41 -3.56 19.13
C ASN A 232 -31.52 -3.04 20.07
N ALA A 233 -32.68 -2.68 19.52
CA ALA A 233 -33.93 -2.65 20.28
C ALA A 233 -35.01 -3.59 19.68
N ASP A 234 -35.20 -3.64 18.36
CA ASP A 234 -36.06 -4.63 17.69
C ASP A 234 -35.71 -4.70 16.19
N GLY A 235 -35.10 -5.80 15.74
CA GLY A 235 -34.87 -6.09 14.31
C GLY A 235 -33.46 -5.82 13.74
N GLY A 236 -32.57 -5.14 14.46
CA GLY A 236 -31.17 -4.92 14.04
C GLY A 236 -31.00 -4.37 12.61
N GLY A 237 -29.79 -4.55 12.06
CA GLY A 237 -29.49 -4.29 10.65
C GLY A 237 -28.41 -3.22 10.42
N SER A 238 -27.98 -3.13 9.17
CA SER A 238 -27.00 -2.17 8.69
C SER A 238 -27.33 -1.66 7.29
N VAL A 239 -26.73 -0.51 6.98
CA VAL A 239 -26.56 0.00 5.62
C VAL A 239 -25.06 0.00 5.33
N ASN A 240 -24.66 -0.67 4.25
CA ASN A 240 -23.28 -0.69 3.81
C ASN A 240 -23.19 -0.02 2.45
N TRP A 241 -22.17 0.78 2.22
CA TRP A 241 -21.89 1.38 0.92
C TRP A 241 -20.41 1.28 0.60
N ALA A 242 -20.11 0.92 -0.64
CA ALA A 242 -18.76 0.78 -1.17
C ALA A 242 -18.79 1.34 -2.60
N PRO A 243 -18.25 2.55 -2.83
CA PRO A 243 -18.31 3.22 -4.13
C PRO A 243 -17.54 2.42 -5.20
N GLN A 244 -18.14 2.18 -6.37
CA GLN A 244 -17.54 1.38 -7.46
C GLN A 244 -17.41 2.15 -8.79
N GLY A 245 -17.67 3.47 -8.78
CA GLY A 245 -17.64 4.30 -9.97
C GLY A 245 -18.70 3.94 -11.01
N THR A 246 -19.88 3.47 -10.58
CA THR A 246 -20.94 3.01 -11.48
C THR A 246 -22.22 3.83 -11.32
N THR A 247 -23.11 3.76 -12.32
CA THR A 247 -24.45 4.35 -12.20
C THR A 247 -25.42 3.47 -11.40
N VAL A 248 -24.95 2.36 -10.83
CA VAL A 248 -25.76 1.40 -10.10
C VAL A 248 -25.51 1.61 -8.62
N ASN A 249 -26.58 1.88 -7.88
CA ASN A 249 -26.53 2.04 -6.43
C ASN A 249 -25.75 0.90 -5.75
N ASN A 250 -24.63 1.23 -5.11
CA ASN A 250 -23.79 0.26 -4.40
C ASN A 250 -24.14 0.12 -2.91
N CYS A 251 -25.28 0.67 -2.47
CA CYS A 251 -25.78 0.43 -1.13
C CYS A 251 -26.37 -0.98 -0.96
N SER A 252 -26.08 -1.58 0.19
CA SER A 252 -26.76 -2.77 0.70
C SER A 252 -27.48 -2.42 2.00
N VAL A 253 -28.80 -2.62 2.05
CA VAL A 253 -29.64 -2.27 3.19
C VAL A 253 -30.26 -3.54 3.77
N SER A 254 -30.15 -3.71 5.09
CA SER A 254 -30.82 -4.79 5.83
C SER A 254 -31.81 -4.28 6.88
N ILE A 255 -31.88 -2.97 7.09
CA ILE A 255 -32.84 -2.34 7.99
C ILE A 255 -34.18 -2.21 7.26
N ALA A 256 -35.24 -2.80 7.83
CA ALA A 256 -36.56 -2.79 7.21
C ALA A 256 -37.11 -1.36 7.05
N GLY A 257 -37.60 -1.04 5.84
CA GLY A 257 -38.18 0.26 5.52
C GLY A 257 -37.18 1.36 5.18
N VAL A 258 -35.89 1.16 5.44
CA VAL A 258 -34.82 2.10 5.07
C VAL A 258 -34.51 1.99 3.59
N THR A 259 -34.20 3.13 2.99
CA THR A 259 -33.62 3.20 1.65
C THR A 259 -32.25 3.84 1.72
N CYS A 260 -31.35 3.42 0.84
CA CYS A 260 -30.06 4.06 0.63
C CYS A 260 -29.95 4.32 -0.85
N VAL A 261 -29.66 5.55 -1.21
CA VAL A 261 -29.47 6.01 -2.57
C VAL A 261 -28.06 6.55 -2.68
N GLU A 262 -27.38 6.14 -3.73
CA GLU A 262 -26.11 6.70 -4.13
C GLU A 262 -26.38 7.95 -4.98
N ASP A 263 -25.92 9.09 -4.47
CA ASP A 263 -26.13 10.40 -5.10
C ASP A 263 -25.03 10.68 -6.12
N ASP A 264 -23.79 10.37 -5.76
CA ASP A 264 -22.60 10.55 -6.57
C ASP A 264 -21.62 9.38 -6.36
N ASP A 265 -21.08 8.87 -7.48
CA ASP A 265 -20.10 7.77 -7.51
C ASP A 265 -19.10 8.01 -8.64
N GLY A 266 -18.28 9.05 -8.50
CA GLY A 266 -17.46 9.57 -9.60
C GLY A 266 -16.28 8.68 -10.03
N ALA A 267 -15.85 7.73 -9.19
CA ALA A 267 -14.79 6.77 -9.51
C ALA A 267 -14.86 5.51 -8.62
N ASP A 268 -14.21 4.43 -9.05
CA ASP A 268 -14.16 3.19 -8.25
C ASP A 268 -13.14 3.31 -7.10
N LEU A 269 -13.63 3.38 -5.85
CA LEU A 269 -12.79 3.40 -4.64
C LEU A 269 -12.52 2.01 -4.07
N ASN A 270 -12.93 0.95 -4.77
CA ASN A 270 -12.75 -0.45 -4.40
C ASN A 270 -12.06 -1.23 -5.53
N ARG A 271 -11.03 -0.59 -6.12
CA ARG A 271 -10.36 -1.05 -7.32
C ARG A 271 -8.95 -1.58 -7.07
N GLY A 272 -8.57 -2.58 -7.86
CA GLY A 272 -7.19 -3.02 -8.03
C GLY A 272 -6.70 -2.86 -9.47
N VAL A 273 -5.41 -2.60 -9.62
CA VAL A 273 -4.69 -2.69 -10.89
C VAL A 273 -3.54 -3.69 -10.74
N SER A 274 -3.19 -4.36 -11.82
CA SER A 274 -2.09 -5.33 -11.83
C SER A 274 -1.35 -5.33 -13.14
N ALA A 275 -0.04 -5.58 -13.08
CA ALA A 275 0.78 -5.97 -14.21
C ALA A 275 1.36 -7.36 -13.91
N SER A 276 1.38 -8.24 -14.90
CA SER A 276 1.81 -9.64 -14.73
C SER A 276 2.42 -10.27 -15.98
N VAL A 277 2.27 -9.61 -17.13
CA VAL A 277 2.89 -10.01 -18.38
C VAL A 277 4.14 -9.14 -18.55
N ASN A 278 5.16 -9.66 -19.20
CA ASN A 278 6.32 -8.87 -19.62
C ASN A 278 6.17 -8.55 -21.11
N PRO A 279 5.44 -7.50 -21.53
CA PRO A 279 5.60 -7.03 -22.88
C PRO A 279 7.01 -6.43 -22.97
N GLN A 280 7.69 -6.56 -24.11
CA GLN A 280 8.97 -5.88 -24.39
C GLN A 280 8.85 -4.32 -24.39
N THR A 281 7.72 -3.80 -23.90
CA THR A 281 7.31 -2.43 -23.67
C THR A 281 6.60 -2.43 -22.32
N ALA A 282 6.88 -1.47 -21.43
CA ALA A 282 6.32 -1.46 -20.08
C ALA A 282 4.79 -1.67 -20.04
N GLU A 283 4.35 -2.63 -19.21
CA GLU A 283 2.93 -2.85 -18.89
C GLU A 283 2.55 -1.93 -17.74
N TYR A 284 1.40 -1.26 -17.85
CA TYR A 284 0.90 -0.39 -16.81
C TYR A 284 -0.57 -0.69 -16.55
N GLY A 285 -0.93 -0.90 -15.29
CA GLY A 285 -2.28 -0.66 -14.81
C GLY A 285 -2.30 0.71 -14.16
N ARG A 286 -3.08 1.66 -14.70
CA ARG A 286 -3.26 2.99 -14.10
C ARG A 286 -4.74 3.34 -13.99
N THR A 287 -5.13 4.12 -12.99
CA THR A 287 -6.40 4.86 -13.07
C THR A 287 -6.29 5.94 -14.15
N SER A 288 -7.22 5.98 -15.11
CA SER A 288 -7.21 6.95 -16.22
C SER A 288 -7.62 8.37 -15.79
N ASN A 289 -8.03 8.50 -14.54
CA ASN A 289 -8.80 9.60 -14.00
C ASN A 289 -8.07 10.09 -12.74
N THR A 290 -7.24 11.12 -12.89
CA THR A 290 -6.55 11.78 -11.77
C THR A 290 -7.32 13.04 -11.40
N GLY A 291 -7.52 13.29 -10.12
CA GLY A 291 -8.25 14.44 -9.62
C GLY A 291 -9.34 14.05 -8.63
N PHE A 292 -9.96 15.06 -8.02
CA PHE A 292 -11.03 14.86 -7.07
C PHE A 292 -12.35 14.52 -7.78
N PHE A 293 -12.90 13.37 -7.42
CA PHE A 293 -14.25 12.94 -7.78
C PHE A 293 -15.17 13.12 -6.59
N ILE A 294 -16.43 13.42 -6.86
CA ILE A 294 -17.47 13.58 -5.84
C ILE A 294 -18.08 12.21 -5.54
N PHE A 295 -18.36 12.01 -4.27
CA PHE A 295 -18.97 10.81 -3.71
C PHE A 295 -20.06 11.22 -2.73
N GLY A 296 -21.19 10.52 -2.78
CA GLY A 296 -22.29 10.84 -1.89
C GLY A 296 -23.34 9.74 -1.78
N ILE A 297 -23.89 9.59 -0.58
CA ILE A 297 -25.07 8.76 -0.33
C ILE A 297 -26.09 9.49 0.53
N THR A 298 -27.34 9.14 0.31
CA THR A 298 -28.48 9.53 1.13
C THR A 298 -29.18 8.28 1.65
N ILE A 299 -29.24 8.14 2.97
CA ILE A 299 -29.96 7.07 3.66
C ILE A 299 -31.23 7.67 4.24
N SER A 300 -32.39 7.30 3.70
CA SER A 300 -33.69 7.84 4.09
C SER A 300 -34.55 6.81 4.83
N ASP A 301 -35.60 7.32 5.48
CA ASP A 301 -36.58 6.54 6.23
C ASP A 301 -35.98 5.77 7.41
N LEU A 302 -34.96 6.34 8.05
CA LEU A 302 -34.38 5.76 9.26
C LEU A 302 -35.47 5.63 10.35
N PRO A 303 -35.72 4.42 10.89
CA PRO A 303 -36.59 4.23 12.03
C PRO A 303 -35.97 4.80 13.30
N GLU A 304 -36.82 5.05 14.29
CA GLU A 304 -36.35 5.37 15.64
C GLU A 304 -35.47 4.25 16.20
N ALA A 305 -34.24 4.64 16.58
CA ALA A 305 -33.22 3.82 17.22
C ALA A 305 -31.94 4.65 17.41
N ASP A 306 -30.99 4.07 18.14
CA ASP A 306 -29.61 4.50 18.14
C ASP A 306 -28.86 3.88 16.96
N TYR A 307 -27.92 4.62 16.38
CA TYR A 307 -27.10 4.19 15.25
C TYR A 307 -25.62 4.46 15.47
N SER A 308 -24.76 3.74 14.77
CA SER A 308 -23.30 3.97 14.72
C SER A 308 -22.81 3.97 13.28
N VAL A 309 -21.93 4.90 12.90
CA VAL A 309 -21.28 4.94 11.57
C VAL A 309 -19.83 4.49 11.69
N ALA A 310 -19.31 3.82 10.65
CA ALA A 310 -17.90 3.47 10.49
C ALA A 310 -17.45 3.70 9.02
N LEU A 311 -16.26 4.26 8.80
CA LEU A 311 -15.72 4.61 7.47
C LEU A 311 -14.29 4.08 7.25
N SER A 312 -14.14 2.89 6.71
CA SER A 312 -12.81 2.29 6.51
C SER A 312 -12.19 2.63 5.16
N GLY A 313 -10.88 2.91 5.13
CA GLY A 313 -10.08 3.10 3.91
C GLY A 313 -8.76 2.31 3.95
N ASN A 314 -8.29 1.84 2.80
CA ASN A 314 -7.07 1.05 2.73
C ASN A 314 -6.36 1.23 1.38
N THR A 315 -5.04 1.41 1.38
CA THR A 315 -4.19 1.34 0.19
C THR A 315 -3.10 0.27 0.34
N VAL A 316 -2.96 -0.55 -0.69
CA VAL A 316 -2.06 -1.70 -0.64
C VAL A 316 -1.29 -1.82 -1.94
N VAL A 317 -0.01 -2.15 -1.82
CA VAL A 317 0.84 -2.59 -2.92
C VAL A 317 1.47 -3.92 -2.57
N THR A 318 1.37 -4.89 -3.49
CA THR A 318 2.00 -6.21 -3.35
C THR A 318 2.73 -6.57 -4.63
N MET A 319 3.96 -7.05 -4.50
CA MET A 319 4.82 -7.36 -5.62
C MET A 319 5.63 -8.62 -5.39
N SER A 320 5.86 -9.35 -6.47
CA SER A 320 6.75 -10.51 -6.48
C SER A 320 7.45 -10.64 -7.81
N GLN A 321 8.67 -11.19 -7.79
CA GLN A 321 9.43 -11.44 -9.00
C GLN A 321 10.21 -12.75 -8.92
N VAL A 322 10.43 -13.33 -10.10
CA VAL A 322 11.21 -14.53 -10.31
C VAL A 322 12.24 -14.24 -11.40
N TYR A 323 13.50 -14.39 -11.04
CA TYR A 323 14.63 -14.24 -11.95
C TYR A 323 15.32 -15.56 -12.22
N ALA A 324 15.86 -15.68 -13.43
CA ALA A 324 16.83 -16.72 -13.73
C ALA A 324 18.12 -16.39 -12.96
N ILE A 325 18.45 -17.18 -11.93
CA ILE A 325 19.76 -17.07 -11.29
C ILE A 325 20.79 -17.65 -12.28
N PRO A 326 21.70 -16.84 -12.85
CA PRO A 326 22.73 -17.39 -13.71
C PRO A 326 23.56 -18.37 -12.89
N ALA A 327 23.73 -19.60 -13.39
CA ALA A 327 24.55 -20.58 -12.70
C ALA A 327 25.93 -19.94 -12.43
N PRO A 328 26.43 -19.94 -11.17
CA PRO A 328 27.70 -19.31 -10.86
C PRO A 328 28.75 -19.89 -11.81
N GLY A 329 29.51 -19.03 -12.50
CA GLY A 329 30.49 -19.45 -13.51
C GLY A 329 31.54 -20.46 -13.00
N ILE A 330 31.63 -20.62 -11.69
CA ILE A 330 32.37 -21.65 -10.97
C ILE A 330 31.89 -23.07 -11.35
N LEU A 331 30.60 -23.30 -11.61
CA LEU A 331 30.07 -24.58 -12.11
C LEU A 331 30.56 -24.89 -13.53
N SER A 332 30.61 -23.87 -14.39
CA SER A 332 31.16 -23.99 -15.74
C SER A 332 32.68 -24.22 -15.71
N LEU A 333 33.40 -23.53 -14.82
CA LEU A 333 34.84 -23.72 -14.58
C LEU A 333 35.16 -25.06 -13.93
N LEU A 334 34.31 -25.56 -13.03
CA LEU A 334 34.42 -26.89 -12.44
C LEU A 334 34.13 -27.96 -13.50
N GLY A 335 33.11 -27.76 -14.34
CA GLY A 335 32.79 -28.62 -15.47
C GLY A 335 33.95 -28.70 -16.48
N LEU A 336 34.50 -27.55 -16.88
CA LEU A 336 35.66 -27.47 -17.76
C LEU A 336 36.93 -28.02 -17.08
N GLY A 337 37.10 -27.78 -15.79
CA GLY A 337 38.20 -28.29 -14.97
C GLY A 337 38.19 -29.82 -14.89
N LEU A 338 37.02 -30.43 -14.63
CA LEU A 338 36.84 -31.87 -14.63
C LEU A 338 37.03 -32.49 -16.01
N LEU A 339 36.57 -31.81 -17.07
CA LEU A 339 36.77 -32.26 -18.44
C LEU A 339 38.26 -32.20 -18.84
N SER A 340 38.99 -31.16 -18.40
CA SER A 340 40.44 -31.04 -18.60
C SER A 340 41.22 -32.12 -17.82
N MET A 341 40.80 -32.46 -16.60
CA MET A 341 41.40 -33.54 -15.80
C MET A 341 41.09 -34.92 -16.38
N GLY A 342 39.88 -35.14 -16.91
CA GLY A 342 39.49 -36.37 -17.61
C GLY A 342 40.34 -36.63 -18.85
N LEU A 343 40.60 -35.61 -19.66
CA LEU A 343 41.47 -35.72 -20.84
C LEU A 343 42.95 -35.88 -20.46
N SER A 344 43.39 -35.26 -19.36
CA SER A 344 44.76 -35.36 -18.83
C SER A 344 45.06 -36.76 -18.27
N SER A 345 44.09 -37.40 -17.61
CA SER A 345 44.25 -38.74 -17.05
C SER A 345 44.32 -39.82 -18.14
N ARG A 346 43.62 -39.66 -19.26
CA ARG A 346 43.72 -40.57 -20.43
C ARG A 346 45.10 -40.56 -21.08
N ARG A 347 45.81 -39.42 -21.09
CA ARG A 347 47.19 -39.34 -21.64
C ARG A 347 48.23 -40.05 -20.79
N ARG A 348 47.97 -40.34 -19.51
CA ARG A 348 48.90 -41.11 -18.66
C ARG A 348 48.81 -42.63 -18.84
N LYS A 349 47.78 -43.15 -19.52
CA LYS A 349 47.63 -44.59 -19.81
C LYS A 349 48.23 -45.04 -21.18
N LEU A 350 48.82 -44.12 -21.94
CA LEU A 350 49.42 -44.40 -23.25
C LEU A 350 50.96 -44.20 -23.26
N ARG A 351 51.61 -44.33 -22.11
CA ARG A 351 53.07 -44.48 -21.99
C ARG A 351 53.39 -45.68 -21.13
#